data_AF-D0WGQ1-F1
#
_entry.id   AF-D0WGQ1-F1
#
_cell.length_a   1.000
_cell.length_b   1.000
_cell.length_c   1.000
_cell.angle_alpha   90.00
_cell.angle_beta   90.00
_cell.angle_gamma   90.00
#
_symmetry.space_group_name_H-M   'P 1'
#
loop_
_entity.id
_entity.type
_entity.pdbx_description
1 polymer ?
#
loop_
_entity_poly.entity_id
_entity_poly.type
_entity_poly.pdbx_seq_one_letter_code
_entity_poly.pdbx_strand_id
1 'polypeptide(L)'
;MKGRTSAFVGAVAATVAASTALALAFSFAVDASSWVFSETEHVAVLLPLVGLETYLFYRLMHVPFGMATGVAIESLRRESAGAGEIGAGEANADRDACEMAVDGNAGDRSVAAGEPGVRHGVSESMSDDVVSGRASVAFAPAGEARTSAGEASAPNPAVPGVPSSESRLWGYHAASGKRSDASDVDRGFFGGMRRLSDTAVPDELPVTLMPAIFLGTCMTILCGGSVGKEAGALQMSSAVASIMRRLFRVDKKQLVTLASCGMAGALGVLLGMPLASALLSIELMRNHSCGIRGLGVVVASAFAGDGCAKLVGFSGLGSAVVAGSLPALAQTPAFLLVVLGSTAAGAFFCFIVVRGRAAVAALPVPMWLPLVIGGTIAAVMVLSLPGMRVFSGTGMDYVTAAFAGGVTDPYFLGKLAFTAFLLAFGFKGGEIMPTMCIGATCGCFLGDVFGIDPGFGAVVGLVAGMTAAANCPIAACLLGLEALGPVGAGWFAAAAAISFLCTLPLSLYGNVFSYREIGTAMRKALAFVRRTK
;
A
#
# COMPACT_ATOMS: atom_id res chain seq x y z
N MET A 1 -11.48 -22.72 -22.35
CA MET A 1 -10.45 -21.65 -22.24
C MET A 1 -10.98 -20.24 -22.49
N LYS A 2 -11.79 -19.97 -23.54
CA LYS A 2 -12.33 -18.63 -23.87
C LYS A 2 -13.06 -17.90 -22.71
N GLY A 3 -13.85 -18.62 -21.89
CA GLY A 3 -14.62 -18.02 -20.79
C GLY A 3 -13.82 -17.57 -19.56
N ARG A 4 -12.66 -18.18 -19.28
CA ARG A 4 -11.79 -17.75 -18.16
C ARG A 4 -11.03 -16.47 -18.51
N THR A 5 -10.61 -16.32 -19.77
CA THR A 5 -9.90 -15.13 -20.23
C THR A 5 -10.82 -13.90 -20.28
N SER A 6 -12.08 -14.07 -20.71
CA SER A 6 -13.06 -12.98 -20.71
C SER A 6 -13.44 -12.53 -19.29
N ALA A 7 -13.56 -13.47 -18.35
CA ALA A 7 -13.83 -13.16 -16.95
C ALA A 7 -12.69 -12.34 -16.31
N PHE A 8 -11.42 -12.72 -16.57
CA PHE A 8 -10.27 -11.96 -16.05
C PHE A 8 -10.18 -10.55 -16.63
N VAL A 9 -10.37 -10.40 -17.96
CA VAL A 9 -10.35 -9.08 -18.60
C VAL A 9 -11.49 -8.20 -18.07
N GLY A 10 -12.69 -8.75 -17.91
CA GLY A 10 -13.83 -8.05 -17.30
C GLY A 10 -13.55 -7.63 -15.86
N ALA A 11 -12.92 -8.50 -15.06
CA ALA A 11 -12.54 -8.18 -13.70
C ALA A 11 -11.50 -7.04 -13.63
N VAL A 12 -10.50 -7.05 -14.51
CA VAL A 12 -9.51 -5.98 -14.60
C VAL A 12 -10.18 -4.66 -14.94
N ALA A 13 -11.01 -4.62 -16.00
CA ALA A 13 -11.70 -3.40 -16.40
C ALA A 13 -12.59 -2.84 -15.28
N ALA A 14 -13.36 -3.71 -14.60
CA ALA A 14 -14.21 -3.32 -13.48
C ALA A 14 -13.38 -2.83 -12.27
N THR A 15 -12.26 -3.49 -11.97
CA THR A 15 -11.35 -3.09 -10.88
C THR A 15 -10.75 -1.71 -11.15
N VAL A 16 -10.24 -1.49 -12.36
CA VAL A 16 -9.64 -0.20 -12.74
C VAL A 16 -10.69 0.90 -12.71
N ALA A 17 -11.87 0.69 -13.29
CA ALA A 17 -12.96 1.67 -13.28
C ALA A 17 -13.42 2.03 -11.86
N ALA A 18 -13.61 1.03 -10.98
CA ALA A 18 -14.02 1.27 -9.60
C ALA A 18 -12.91 1.95 -8.78
N SER A 19 -11.65 1.51 -8.90
CA SER A 19 -10.51 2.12 -8.22
C SER A 19 -10.28 3.56 -8.65
N THR A 20 -10.36 3.86 -9.94
CA THR A 20 -10.18 5.22 -10.49
C THR A 20 -11.29 6.16 -10.07
N ALA A 21 -12.55 5.74 -10.19
CA ALA A 21 -13.70 6.53 -9.75
C ALA A 21 -13.62 6.85 -8.25
N LEU A 22 -13.24 5.86 -7.43
CA LEU A 22 -13.10 6.05 -6.00
C LEU A 22 -11.90 6.92 -5.65
N ALA A 23 -10.77 6.79 -6.36
CA ALA A 23 -9.61 7.66 -6.19
C ALA A 23 -9.95 9.11 -6.52
N LEU A 24 -10.72 9.38 -7.58
CA LEU A 24 -11.21 10.72 -7.92
C LEU A 24 -12.12 11.29 -6.83
N ALA A 25 -13.15 10.54 -6.42
CA ALA A 25 -14.06 10.97 -5.37
C ALA A 25 -13.32 11.27 -4.06
N PHE A 26 -12.36 10.42 -3.71
CA PHE A 26 -11.53 10.59 -2.53
C PHE A 26 -10.60 11.79 -2.64
N SER A 27 -10.03 12.00 -3.82
CA SER A 27 -9.17 13.16 -4.09
C SER A 27 -9.93 14.46 -3.92
N PHE A 28 -11.11 14.60 -4.53
CA PHE A 28 -11.96 15.79 -4.36
C PHE A 28 -12.39 16.00 -2.91
N ALA A 29 -12.72 14.93 -2.18
CA ALA A 29 -13.09 15.04 -0.77
C ALA A 29 -11.93 15.50 0.11
N VAL A 30 -10.71 15.01 -0.13
CA VAL A 30 -9.51 15.43 0.59
C VAL A 30 -9.12 16.87 0.25
N ASP A 31 -9.23 17.28 -1.01
CA ASP A 31 -8.92 18.64 -1.43
C ASP A 31 -9.95 19.63 -0.89
N ALA A 32 -11.24 19.26 -0.88
CA ALA A 32 -12.28 20.03 -0.19
C ALA A 32 -12.02 20.13 1.33
N SER A 33 -11.58 19.04 1.96
CA SER A 33 -11.22 19.05 3.39
C SER A 33 -10.05 19.99 3.68
N SER A 34 -9.04 20.00 2.81
CA SER A 34 -7.88 20.90 2.90
C SER A 34 -8.30 22.36 2.70
N TRP A 35 -9.18 22.62 1.73
CA TRP A 35 -9.73 23.95 1.48
C TRP A 35 -10.54 24.47 2.67
N VAL A 36 -11.45 23.67 3.24
CA VAL A 36 -12.23 24.07 4.42
C VAL A 36 -11.31 24.38 5.60
N PHE A 37 -10.25 23.60 5.81
CA PHE A 37 -9.26 23.88 6.85
C PHE A 37 -8.54 25.22 6.63
N SER A 38 -8.23 25.56 5.37
CA SER A 38 -7.58 26.84 5.04
C SER A 38 -8.46 28.07 5.32
N GLU A 39 -9.78 27.93 5.19
CA GLU A 39 -10.75 28.98 5.51
C GLU A 39 -11.11 29.03 7.01
N THR A 40 -11.20 27.87 7.66
CA THR A 40 -11.69 27.71 9.05
C THR A 40 -10.68 27.01 9.94
N GLU A 41 -9.61 27.75 10.20
CA GLU A 41 -8.46 27.33 10.99
C GLU A 41 -8.79 26.77 12.39
N HIS A 42 -9.84 27.27 13.03
CA HIS A 42 -10.27 26.84 14.37
C HIS A 42 -10.81 25.40 14.40
N VAL A 43 -11.09 24.80 13.24
CA VAL A 43 -11.52 23.40 13.14
C VAL A 43 -10.43 22.44 13.65
N ALA A 44 -9.16 22.87 13.71
CA ALA A 44 -8.09 22.10 14.38
C ALA A 44 -8.39 21.73 15.85
N VAL A 45 -9.23 22.49 16.56
CA VAL A 45 -9.66 22.16 17.92
C VAL A 45 -10.38 20.81 17.98
N LEU A 46 -10.97 20.36 16.87
CA LEU A 46 -11.70 19.09 16.77
C LEU A 46 -10.80 17.88 16.51
N LEU A 47 -9.49 18.08 16.28
CA LEU A 47 -8.55 16.98 16.01
C LEU A 47 -8.56 15.84 17.08
N PRO A 48 -8.69 16.10 18.40
CA PRO A 48 -8.83 15.04 19.41
C PRO A 48 -10.13 14.24 19.23
N LEU A 49 -11.23 14.91 18.90
CA LEU A 49 -12.53 14.28 18.68
C LEU A 49 -12.51 13.43 17.42
N VAL A 50 -11.92 13.94 16.33
CA VAL A 50 -11.73 13.18 15.08
C VAL A 50 -10.93 11.91 15.31
N GLY A 51 -9.88 11.96 16.14
CA GLY A 51 -9.12 10.76 16.50
C GLY A 51 -10.00 9.69 17.17
N LEU A 52 -10.82 10.11 18.15
CA LEU A 52 -11.75 9.24 18.85
C LEU A 52 -12.86 8.69 17.93
N GLU A 53 -13.48 9.57 17.12
CA GLU A 53 -14.52 9.21 16.16
C GLU A 53 -14.00 8.21 15.13
N THR A 54 -12.80 8.44 14.60
CA THR A 54 -12.17 7.52 13.66
C THR A 54 -11.94 6.15 14.29
N TYR A 55 -11.48 6.09 15.55
CA TYR A 55 -11.34 4.84 16.28
C TYR A 55 -12.68 4.11 16.47
N LEU A 56 -13.72 4.83 16.90
CA LEU A 56 -15.06 4.29 17.08
C LEU A 56 -15.66 3.79 15.76
N PHE A 57 -15.45 4.54 14.67
CA PHE A 57 -15.95 4.17 13.35
C PHE A 57 -15.28 2.88 12.84
N TYR A 58 -13.96 2.75 12.99
CA TYR A 58 -13.26 1.51 12.65
C TYR A 58 -13.77 0.32 13.47
N ARG A 59 -14.06 0.53 14.77
CA ARG A 59 -14.65 -0.51 15.64
C ARG A 59 -16.07 -0.89 15.20
N LEU A 60 -16.91 0.09 14.88
CA LEU A 60 -18.28 -0.11 14.37
C LEU A 60 -18.26 -0.92 13.06
N MET A 61 -17.30 -0.60 12.20
CA MET A 61 -17.11 -1.24 10.89
C MET A 61 -16.40 -2.59 10.97
N HIS A 62 -16.07 -3.06 12.19
CA HIS A 62 -15.35 -4.31 12.45
C HIS A 62 -14.01 -4.40 11.70
N VAL A 63 -13.35 -3.24 11.50
CA VAL A 63 -12.05 -3.15 10.85
C VAL A 63 -10.97 -3.06 11.94
N PRO A 64 -9.95 -3.93 11.94
CA PRO A 64 -8.81 -3.82 12.84
C PRO A 64 -8.17 -2.43 12.71
N PHE A 65 -8.05 -1.69 13.81
CA PHE A 65 -7.48 -0.33 13.74
C PHE A 65 -6.01 -0.33 13.29
N GLY A 66 -5.27 -1.42 13.52
CA GLY A 66 -3.92 -1.61 13.00
C GLY A 66 -3.83 -1.80 11.48
N MET A 67 -4.96 -1.83 10.76
CA MET A 67 -4.98 -1.98 9.31
C MET A 67 -4.33 -0.76 8.64
N ALA A 68 -3.09 -0.98 8.20
CA ALA A 68 -2.29 -0.06 7.40
C ALA A 68 -2.12 -0.61 5.98
N THR A 69 -1.66 0.24 5.06
CA THR A 69 -1.47 -0.15 3.65
C THR A 69 -0.56 -1.37 3.51
N GLY A 70 0.52 -1.47 4.29
CA GLY A 70 1.39 -2.64 4.30
C GLY A 70 0.68 -3.94 4.71
N VAL A 71 -0.21 -3.88 5.71
CA VAL A 71 -1.01 -5.03 6.17
C VAL A 71 -2.01 -5.46 5.09
N ALA A 72 -2.66 -4.51 4.43
CA ALA A 72 -3.60 -4.81 3.36
C ALA A 72 -2.92 -5.47 2.16
N ILE A 73 -1.75 -4.95 1.79
CA ILE A 73 -0.89 -5.50 0.74
C ILE A 73 -0.46 -6.94 1.09
N GLU A 74 -0.03 -7.18 2.33
CA GLU A 74 0.38 -8.50 2.80
C GLU A 74 -0.80 -9.49 2.83
N SER A 75 -1.99 -9.03 3.20
CA SER A 75 -3.22 -9.85 3.20
C SER A 75 -3.51 -10.40 1.80
N LEU A 76 -3.47 -9.54 0.78
CA LEU A 76 -3.65 -9.96 -0.62
C LEU A 76 -2.57 -10.94 -1.09
N ARG A 77 -1.32 -10.74 -0.67
CA ARG A 77 -0.22 -11.65 -1.01
C ARG A 77 -0.42 -13.02 -0.37
N ARG A 78 -0.81 -13.08 0.91
CA ARG A 78 -1.13 -14.33 1.61
C ARG A 78 -2.32 -15.05 0.98
N GLU A 79 -3.38 -14.32 0.64
CA GLU A 79 -4.56 -14.87 -0.03
C GLU A 79 -4.19 -15.49 -1.40
N SER A 80 -3.30 -14.84 -2.16
CA SER A 80 -2.76 -15.35 -3.42
C SER A 80 -1.81 -16.54 -3.22
N ALA A 81 -0.98 -16.54 -2.18
CA ALA A 81 0.02 -17.57 -1.92
C ALA A 81 -0.58 -18.87 -1.35
N GLY A 82 -1.61 -18.78 -0.49
CA GLY A 82 -2.32 -19.94 0.05
C GLY A 82 -3.01 -20.80 -1.01
N ALA A 83 -3.15 -20.30 -2.24
CA ALA A 83 -3.60 -21.10 -3.39
C ALA A 83 -2.50 -21.99 -4.01
N GLY A 84 -1.22 -21.72 -3.70
CA GLY A 84 -0.09 -22.52 -4.16
C GLY A 84 0.10 -23.83 -3.39
N GLU A 85 -0.18 -23.84 -2.09
CA GLU A 85 -0.04 -25.05 -1.24
C GLU A 85 -1.19 -26.04 -1.45
N ILE A 86 -2.41 -25.56 -1.72
CA ILE A 86 -3.57 -26.43 -2.01
C ILE A 86 -3.46 -27.04 -3.42
N GLY A 87 -2.93 -26.29 -4.39
CA GLY A 87 -2.75 -26.77 -5.77
C GLY A 87 -1.54 -27.71 -5.98
N ALA A 88 -0.64 -27.84 -5.02
CA ALA A 88 0.45 -28.81 -5.07
C ALA A 88 -0.02 -30.26 -4.84
N GLY A 89 -1.16 -30.45 -4.15
CA GLY A 89 -1.80 -31.75 -4.00
C GLY A 89 -2.52 -32.23 -5.27
N GLU A 90 -3.19 -31.31 -5.99
CA GLU A 90 -3.88 -31.64 -7.26
C GLU A 90 -2.91 -31.76 -8.44
N ALA A 91 -1.81 -30.99 -8.47
CA ALA A 91 -0.80 -31.09 -9.53
C ALA A 91 0.03 -32.39 -9.46
N ASN A 92 0.08 -33.07 -8.30
CA ASN A 92 0.69 -34.39 -8.18
C ASN A 92 -0.27 -35.51 -8.60
N ALA A 93 -1.57 -35.37 -8.33
CA ALA A 93 -2.58 -36.32 -8.80
C ALA A 93 -2.75 -36.31 -10.34
N ASP A 94 -2.65 -35.14 -10.97
CA ASP A 94 -2.67 -35.03 -12.44
C ASP A 94 -1.34 -35.47 -13.10
N ARG A 95 -0.22 -35.45 -12.38
CA ARG A 95 1.05 -36.03 -12.85
C ARG A 95 1.02 -37.55 -12.82
N ASP A 96 0.52 -38.14 -11.74
CA ASP A 96 0.41 -39.60 -11.60
C ASP A 96 -0.62 -40.20 -12.57
N ALA A 97 -1.68 -39.46 -12.91
CA ALA A 97 -2.65 -39.86 -13.94
C ALA A 97 -2.10 -39.72 -15.37
N CYS A 98 -1.17 -38.80 -15.60
CA CYS A 98 -0.57 -38.57 -16.92
C CYS A 98 0.65 -39.48 -17.19
N GLU A 99 1.38 -39.93 -16.16
CA GLU A 99 2.46 -40.93 -16.30
C GLU A 99 1.93 -42.35 -16.54
N MET A 100 0.70 -42.69 -16.12
CA MET A 100 0.07 -43.98 -16.43
C MET A 100 -0.58 -44.06 -17.82
N ALA A 101 -0.64 -42.95 -18.57
CA ALA A 101 -1.25 -42.89 -19.90
C ALA A 101 -0.22 -42.76 -21.06
N VAL A 102 1.08 -42.69 -20.77
CA VAL A 102 2.14 -42.48 -21.78
C VAL A 102 2.93 -43.77 -22.10
N ASP A 103 2.82 -44.83 -21.30
CA ASP A 103 3.35 -46.16 -21.64
C ASP A 103 2.29 -47.02 -22.36
N GLY A 104 1.87 -46.55 -23.53
CA GLY A 104 0.83 -47.20 -24.32
C GLY A 104 0.87 -46.82 -25.79
N ASN A 105 1.68 -47.57 -26.54
CA ASN A 105 1.59 -47.78 -27.98
C ASN A 105 2.36 -46.82 -28.91
N ALA A 106 3.57 -47.25 -29.24
CA ALA A 106 4.31 -46.87 -30.45
C ALA A 106 3.63 -47.44 -31.70
N GLY A 107 3.61 -46.68 -32.82
CA GLY A 107 3.34 -47.28 -34.13
C GLY A 107 2.78 -46.35 -35.22
N ASP A 108 3.70 -45.75 -35.97
CA ASP A 108 3.73 -45.70 -37.45
C ASP A 108 2.84 -44.72 -38.28
N ARG A 109 3.56 -44.01 -39.19
CA ARG A 109 3.20 -43.42 -40.51
C ARG A 109 2.56 -42.03 -40.66
N SER A 110 3.47 -41.09 -40.97
CA SER A 110 3.52 -40.12 -42.09
C SER A 110 2.35 -39.95 -43.10
N VAL A 111 2.09 -38.68 -43.46
CA VAL A 111 1.97 -38.05 -44.82
C VAL A 111 0.77 -37.08 -44.98
N ALA A 112 1.09 -35.93 -45.60
CA ALA A 112 0.28 -34.97 -46.38
C ALA A 112 -0.29 -33.71 -45.71
N ALA A 113 0.29 -32.59 -46.15
CA ALA A 113 -0.24 -31.23 -46.11
C ALA A 113 -1.34 -31.03 -47.16
N GLY A 114 -2.33 -30.18 -46.85
CA GLY A 114 -3.37 -29.71 -47.76
C GLY A 114 -4.15 -28.55 -47.13
N GLU A 115 -4.27 -27.46 -47.87
CA GLU A 115 -4.74 -26.11 -47.54
C GLU A 115 -6.26 -25.94 -47.23
N PRO A 116 -6.74 -24.73 -46.84
CA PRO A 116 -7.90 -24.53 -45.99
C PRO A 116 -9.24 -24.38 -46.74
N GLY A 117 -10.32 -24.86 -46.13
CA GLY A 117 -11.69 -24.74 -46.62
C GLY A 117 -12.62 -24.05 -45.62
N VAL A 118 -13.04 -22.84 -45.97
CA VAL A 118 -14.17 -22.10 -45.38
C VAL A 118 -15.46 -22.88 -45.58
N ARG A 119 -16.31 -23.01 -44.55
CA ARG A 119 -17.78 -23.09 -44.70
C ARG A 119 -18.52 -22.73 -43.41
N HIS A 120 -19.40 -21.74 -43.56
CA HIS A 120 -20.49 -21.41 -42.65
C HIS A 120 -21.45 -22.60 -42.49
N GLY A 121 -21.99 -22.75 -41.27
CA GLY A 121 -23.14 -23.60 -40.96
C GLY A 121 -23.96 -22.96 -39.85
N VAL A 122 -25.02 -22.27 -40.25
CA VAL A 122 -26.15 -21.86 -39.41
C VAL A 122 -27.10 -23.04 -39.33
N SER A 123 -27.60 -23.38 -38.14
CA SER A 123 -28.92 -24.01 -37.99
C SER A 123 -29.52 -23.70 -36.62
N GLU A 124 -30.72 -23.13 -36.68
CA GLU A 124 -31.65 -22.78 -35.62
C GLU A 124 -32.28 -24.01 -34.91
N SER A 125 -33.12 -23.68 -33.93
CA SER A 125 -34.12 -24.46 -33.18
C SER A 125 -33.73 -24.64 -31.70
N MET A 126 -34.60 -24.43 -30.71
CA MET A 126 -36.04 -24.18 -30.70
C MET A 126 -36.41 -23.55 -29.35
N SER A 127 -37.46 -22.73 -29.39
CA SER A 127 -38.01 -21.94 -28.29
C SER A 127 -38.91 -22.75 -27.35
N ASP A 128 -39.06 -22.18 -26.15
CA ASP A 128 -40.24 -22.14 -25.26
C ASP A 128 -40.88 -23.43 -24.72
N ASP A 129 -40.86 -23.55 -23.39
CA ASP A 129 -42.09 -23.79 -22.63
C ASP A 129 -42.02 -23.18 -21.22
N VAL A 130 -43.11 -22.51 -20.85
CA VAL A 130 -43.38 -21.81 -19.59
C VAL A 130 -44.44 -22.63 -18.83
N VAL A 131 -44.46 -22.49 -17.50
CA VAL A 131 -45.66 -22.44 -16.60
C VAL A 131 -45.69 -23.45 -15.44
N SER A 132 -45.81 -22.87 -14.23
CA SER A 132 -46.52 -23.34 -13.02
C SER A 132 -45.86 -24.42 -12.12
N GLY A 133 -45.82 -24.30 -10.78
CA GLY A 133 -46.45 -23.31 -9.89
C GLY A 133 -46.30 -23.63 -8.39
N ARG A 134 -46.70 -22.63 -7.58
CA ARG A 134 -47.22 -22.63 -6.18
C ARG A 134 -46.40 -23.19 -4.99
N ALA A 135 -45.93 -22.24 -4.19
CA ALA A 135 -46.22 -21.98 -2.75
C ALA A 135 -46.67 -23.11 -1.81
N SER A 136 -46.04 -23.21 -0.63
CA SER A 136 -46.72 -23.15 0.69
C SER A 136 -45.76 -23.05 1.89
N VAL A 137 -46.24 -22.36 2.91
CA VAL A 137 -45.66 -22.03 4.22
C VAL A 137 -46.07 -23.11 5.24
N ALA A 138 -45.22 -23.44 6.23
CA ALA A 138 -45.69 -23.95 7.53
C ALA A 138 -44.65 -23.69 8.66
N PHE A 139 -45.16 -23.36 9.83
CA PHE A 139 -44.48 -22.88 11.03
C PHE A 139 -44.76 -23.84 12.21
N ALA A 140 -43.82 -23.94 13.16
CA ALA A 140 -43.96 -24.35 14.58
C ALA A 140 -44.30 -25.83 14.93
N PRO A 141 -44.09 -26.30 16.20
CA PRO A 141 -43.83 -25.54 17.43
C PRO A 141 -42.70 -26.06 18.36
N ALA A 142 -42.48 -25.28 19.43
CA ALA A 142 -41.61 -25.52 20.59
C ALA A 142 -42.19 -26.55 21.60
N GLY A 143 -41.34 -27.11 22.47
CA GLY A 143 -41.76 -27.94 23.61
C GLY A 143 -40.60 -28.38 24.53
N GLU A 144 -40.70 -27.95 25.78
CA GLU A 144 -39.78 -28.00 26.94
C GLU A 144 -39.22 -29.34 27.46
N ALA A 145 -38.03 -29.22 28.08
CA ALA A 145 -37.58 -29.75 29.39
C ALA A 145 -37.55 -31.27 29.70
N ARG A 146 -36.38 -31.76 30.14
CA ARG A 146 -36.16 -32.30 31.51
C ARG A 146 -34.70 -32.66 31.80
N THR A 147 -34.41 -32.55 33.09
CA THR A 147 -33.16 -32.63 33.86
C THR A 147 -32.72 -34.06 34.22
N SER A 148 -31.42 -34.29 34.44
CA SER A 148 -30.92 -35.13 35.54
C SER A 148 -29.45 -34.87 35.84
N ALA A 149 -29.15 -34.73 37.14
CA ALA A 149 -27.87 -34.37 37.76
C ALA A 149 -27.01 -35.59 38.17
N GLY A 150 -25.78 -35.29 38.60
CA GLY A 150 -24.85 -36.12 39.38
C GLY A 150 -23.43 -35.50 39.33
N GLU A 151 -23.08 -34.58 40.23
CA GLU A 151 -22.36 -34.79 41.53
C GLU A 151 -20.97 -35.44 41.34
N ALA A 152 -19.84 -35.01 41.94
CA ALA A 152 -19.45 -33.97 42.90
C ALA A 152 -17.89 -33.86 42.87
N SER A 153 -17.26 -32.72 43.18
CA SER A 153 -16.46 -32.56 44.42
C SER A 153 -15.86 -31.14 44.56
N ALA A 154 -16.33 -30.42 45.61
CA ALA A 154 -15.71 -29.49 46.61
C ALA A 154 -14.45 -28.61 46.32
N PRO A 155 -14.10 -27.60 47.17
CA PRO A 155 -14.86 -26.43 47.65
C PRO A 155 -14.08 -25.05 47.57
N ASN A 156 -14.86 -23.96 47.65
CA ASN A 156 -14.68 -22.52 48.02
C ASN A 156 -13.37 -21.98 48.70
N PRO A 157 -13.18 -20.63 48.94
CA PRO A 157 -13.82 -19.42 48.39
C PRO A 157 -12.84 -18.28 47.97
N ALA A 158 -13.20 -17.46 46.98
CA ALA A 158 -12.78 -16.05 46.91
C ALA A 158 -13.82 -15.19 46.16
N VAL A 159 -14.11 -14.03 46.74
CA VAL A 159 -15.17 -13.04 46.46
C VAL A 159 -15.00 -12.37 45.07
N PRO A 160 -16.07 -11.89 44.41
CA PRO A 160 -16.15 -11.79 42.95
C PRO A 160 -15.63 -10.45 42.41
N GLY A 161 -14.73 -10.52 41.44
CA GLY A 161 -14.49 -9.47 40.45
C GLY A 161 -15.04 -9.94 39.11
N VAL A 162 -16.08 -9.28 38.62
CA VAL A 162 -16.67 -9.52 37.30
C VAL A 162 -15.57 -9.42 36.23
N PRO A 163 -15.25 -10.49 35.47
CA PRO A 163 -14.41 -10.32 34.30
C PRO A 163 -15.28 -9.69 33.22
N SER A 164 -15.02 -8.42 32.91
CA SER A 164 -15.53 -7.80 31.70
C SER A 164 -15.09 -8.64 30.49
N SER A 165 -15.99 -8.76 29.52
CA SER A 165 -15.83 -9.45 28.25
C SER A 165 -14.68 -8.94 27.36
N GLU A 166 -13.85 -8.02 27.86
CA GLU A 166 -12.72 -7.40 27.17
C GLU A 166 -11.44 -8.25 27.21
N SER A 167 -11.28 -9.13 28.20
CA SER A 167 -10.07 -9.96 28.36
C SER A 167 -10.01 -11.17 27.40
N ARG A 168 -11.13 -11.56 26.78
CA ARG A 168 -11.18 -12.72 25.85
C ARG A 168 -10.89 -12.38 24.39
N LEU A 169 -10.93 -11.10 24.01
CA LEU A 169 -10.58 -10.68 22.64
C LEU A 169 -9.07 -10.43 22.46
N TRP A 170 -8.30 -10.35 23.55
CA TRP A 170 -6.88 -9.99 23.53
C TRP A 170 -5.94 -11.03 24.18
N GLY A 171 -6.37 -12.28 24.28
CA GLY A 171 -5.60 -13.36 24.88
C GLY A 171 -4.49 -13.89 23.97
N TYR A 172 -3.30 -13.27 23.99
CA TYR A 172 -2.04 -13.95 23.65
C TYR A 172 -1.12 -13.96 24.87
N HIS A 173 -1.31 -14.97 25.72
CA HIS A 173 -0.32 -15.34 26.74
C HIS A 173 0.78 -16.19 26.09
N ALA A 174 2.01 -15.74 26.29
CA ALA A 174 3.27 -16.48 26.34
C ALA A 174 3.23 -17.98 25.96
N ALA A 175 3.71 -18.32 24.76
CA ALA A 175 4.34 -19.61 24.50
C ALA A 175 5.16 -19.58 23.20
N SER A 176 6.47 -19.36 23.28
CA SER A 176 7.41 -20.16 22.49
C SER A 176 8.82 -20.08 23.08
N GLY A 177 9.25 -21.24 23.59
CA GLY A 177 10.59 -21.71 23.95
C GLY A 177 11.78 -20.77 23.85
N LYS A 178 12.51 -20.68 24.97
CA LYS A 178 13.94 -20.32 25.03
C LYS A 178 14.74 -21.11 23.98
N ARG A 179 15.45 -20.38 23.10
CA ARG A 179 16.76 -20.80 22.59
C ARG A 179 17.63 -19.57 22.40
N SER A 180 18.65 -19.50 23.25
CA SER A 180 19.73 -18.52 23.31
C SER A 180 20.72 -18.73 22.17
N ASP A 181 20.94 -17.70 21.35
CA ASP A 181 22.27 -17.11 21.06
C ASP A 181 22.20 -16.04 19.95
N ALA A 182 23.17 -15.11 20.01
CA ALA A 182 23.48 -13.96 19.13
C ALA A 182 22.84 -12.58 19.46
N SER A 183 23.72 -11.71 20.00
CA SER A 183 23.76 -10.23 20.11
C SER A 183 22.46 -9.42 20.24
N ASP A 184 22.24 -8.86 21.44
CA ASP A 184 21.08 -8.07 21.88
C ASP A 184 20.82 -6.73 21.14
N VAL A 185 21.72 -6.26 20.28
CA VAL A 185 21.55 -4.96 19.58
C VAL A 185 20.60 -5.09 18.37
N ASP A 186 20.57 -6.24 17.69
CA ASP A 186 19.70 -6.49 16.53
C ASP A 186 18.22 -6.66 16.91
N ARG A 187 17.92 -6.97 18.17
CA ARG A 187 16.54 -7.17 18.66
C ARG A 187 15.75 -5.88 18.79
N GLY A 188 16.40 -4.73 19.00
CA GLY A 188 15.69 -3.47 19.20
C GLY A 188 14.98 -2.98 17.92
N PHE A 189 15.65 -3.09 16.77
CA PHE A 189 15.13 -2.65 15.48
C PHE A 189 14.23 -3.71 14.84
N PHE A 190 14.69 -4.97 14.75
CA PHE A 190 13.90 -6.05 14.15
C PHE A 190 12.80 -6.60 15.06
N GLY A 191 12.96 -6.54 16.37
CA GLY A 191 11.93 -6.97 17.34
C GLY A 191 10.75 -6.01 17.42
N GLY A 192 10.97 -4.70 17.24
CA GLY A 192 9.90 -3.71 17.10
C GLY A 192 9.10 -3.90 15.80
N MET A 193 9.79 -4.18 14.69
CA MET A 193 9.14 -4.54 13.42
C MET A 193 8.35 -5.86 13.50
N ARG A 194 8.83 -6.86 14.28
CA ARG A 194 8.07 -8.10 14.53
C ARG A 194 6.76 -7.86 15.29
N ARG A 195 6.76 -6.98 16.29
CA ARG A 195 5.53 -6.65 17.04
C ARG A 195 4.49 -5.89 16.21
N LEU A 196 4.92 -5.12 15.20
CA LEU A 196 4.00 -4.49 14.24
C LEU A 196 3.44 -5.49 13.22
N SER A 197 4.25 -6.49 12.82
CA SER A 197 3.78 -7.61 11.99
C SER A 197 2.90 -8.63 12.73
N ASP A 198 2.78 -8.51 14.06
CA ASP A 198 1.86 -9.30 14.89
C ASP A 198 0.45 -8.67 14.98
N THR A 199 0.18 -7.57 14.24
CA THR A 199 -1.22 -7.27 13.90
C THR A 199 -1.74 -8.44 13.07
N ALA A 200 -2.76 -9.14 13.56
CA ALA A 200 -3.36 -10.27 12.86
C ALA A 200 -3.70 -9.83 11.43
N VAL A 201 -2.90 -10.29 10.46
CA VAL A 201 -3.11 -10.03 9.04
C VAL A 201 -4.34 -10.86 8.67
N PRO A 202 -5.48 -10.24 8.34
CA PRO A 202 -6.68 -11.01 8.03
C PRO A 202 -6.46 -11.79 6.73
N ASP A 203 -7.02 -12.99 6.66
CA ASP A 203 -6.94 -13.83 5.46
C ASP A 203 -7.66 -13.20 4.26
N GLU A 204 -8.63 -12.31 4.54
CA GLU A 204 -9.42 -11.59 3.56
C GLU A 204 -9.63 -10.12 3.97
N LEU A 205 -9.62 -9.23 2.99
CA LEU A 205 -9.85 -7.80 3.24
C LEU A 205 -11.34 -7.50 3.49
N PRO A 206 -11.68 -6.83 4.61
CA PRO A 206 -13.05 -6.43 4.86
C PRO A 206 -13.46 -5.30 3.90
N VAL A 207 -14.61 -5.43 3.27
CA VAL A 207 -15.16 -4.40 2.36
C VAL A 207 -15.42 -3.07 3.09
N THR A 208 -15.72 -3.16 4.39
CA THR A 208 -15.92 -2.01 5.28
C THR A 208 -14.66 -1.16 5.49
N LEU A 209 -13.47 -1.64 5.08
CA LEU A 209 -12.24 -0.86 5.07
C LEU A 209 -12.36 0.41 4.22
N MET A 210 -13.04 0.33 3.07
CA MET A 210 -13.12 1.42 2.10
C MET A 210 -13.75 2.70 2.68
N PRO A 211 -14.98 2.68 3.22
CA PRO A 211 -15.56 3.85 3.85
C PRO A 211 -14.80 4.30 5.10
N ALA A 212 -14.20 3.36 5.85
CA ALA A 212 -13.42 3.69 7.05
C ALA A 212 -12.17 4.52 6.76
N ILE A 213 -11.36 4.10 5.77
CA ILE A 213 -10.16 4.86 5.41
C ILE A 213 -10.48 6.16 4.69
N PHE A 214 -11.55 6.17 3.89
CA PHE A 214 -12.04 7.36 3.20
C PHE A 214 -12.40 8.46 4.21
N LEU A 215 -13.31 8.16 5.14
CA LEU A 215 -13.79 9.14 6.12
C LEU A 215 -12.68 9.52 7.11
N GLY A 216 -11.94 8.54 7.63
CA GLY A 216 -10.87 8.80 8.60
C GLY A 216 -9.78 9.73 8.06
N THR A 217 -9.40 9.57 6.78
CA THR A 217 -8.40 10.45 6.16
C THR A 217 -8.95 11.84 5.89
N CYS A 218 -10.19 11.96 5.38
CA CYS A 218 -10.82 13.27 5.14
C CYS A 218 -10.95 14.06 6.44
N MET A 219 -11.44 13.43 7.52
CA MET A 219 -11.60 14.10 8.82
C MET A 219 -10.26 14.51 9.43
N THR A 220 -9.22 13.67 9.28
CA THR A 220 -7.86 14.00 9.74
C THR A 220 -7.35 15.25 9.05
N ILE A 221 -7.49 15.34 7.71
CA ILE A 221 -7.01 16.48 6.92
C ILE A 221 -7.88 17.73 7.18
N LEU A 222 -9.20 17.57 7.31
CA LEU A 222 -10.15 18.65 7.63
C LEU A 222 -9.78 19.40 8.92
N CYS A 223 -9.22 18.70 9.90
CA CYS A 223 -8.79 19.28 11.17
C CYS A 223 -7.32 19.71 11.17
N GLY A 224 -6.66 19.80 10.01
CA GLY A 224 -5.27 20.25 9.90
C GLY A 224 -4.23 19.14 10.10
N GLY A 225 -4.62 17.88 10.01
CA GLY A 225 -3.68 16.77 10.05
C GLY A 225 -2.76 16.74 8.82
N SER A 226 -1.47 16.48 9.04
CA SER A 226 -0.49 16.26 7.98
C SER A 226 -0.38 14.79 7.61
N VAL A 227 -1.12 14.39 6.57
CA VAL A 227 -1.13 13.03 6.02
C VAL A 227 -1.43 13.07 4.51
N GLY A 228 -1.04 12.02 3.78
CA GLY A 228 -1.32 11.84 2.34
C GLY A 228 -2.64 11.10 2.07
N LYS A 229 -3.10 11.11 0.81
CA LYS A 229 -4.30 10.38 0.35
C LYS A 229 -3.97 9.07 -0.38
N GLU A 230 -2.74 8.89 -0.81
CA GLU A 230 -2.32 7.83 -1.73
C GLU A 230 -2.41 6.47 -1.05
N ALA A 231 -1.92 6.35 0.18
CA ALA A 231 -1.94 5.06 0.89
C ALA A 231 -3.38 4.61 1.21
N GLY A 232 -4.31 5.56 1.41
CA GLY A 232 -5.74 5.27 1.55
C GLY A 232 -6.35 4.78 0.24
N ALA A 233 -6.02 5.43 -0.89
CA ALA A 233 -6.45 4.98 -2.21
C ALA A 233 -5.93 3.56 -2.57
N LEU A 234 -4.71 3.23 -2.16
CA LEU A 234 -4.15 1.87 -2.32
C LEU A 234 -4.89 0.82 -1.46
N GLN A 235 -5.29 1.17 -0.24
CA GLN A 235 -6.09 0.28 0.62
C GLN A 235 -7.48 0.06 0.01
N MET A 236 -8.12 1.12 -0.47
CA MET A 236 -9.41 1.00 -1.14
C MET A 236 -9.31 0.17 -2.42
N SER A 237 -8.27 0.37 -3.22
CA SER A 237 -8.03 -0.42 -4.44
C SER A 237 -7.76 -1.89 -4.15
N SER A 238 -7.06 -2.19 -3.04
CA SER A 238 -6.88 -3.56 -2.55
C SER A 238 -8.22 -4.23 -2.24
N ALA A 239 -9.11 -3.52 -1.54
CA ALA A 239 -10.45 -4.01 -1.22
C ALA A 239 -11.31 -4.22 -2.48
N VAL A 240 -11.29 -3.26 -3.42
CA VAL A 240 -11.96 -3.39 -4.73
C VAL A 240 -11.48 -4.63 -5.47
N ALA A 241 -10.17 -4.87 -5.53
CA ALA A 241 -9.62 -6.04 -6.20
C ALA A 241 -10.09 -7.35 -5.56
N SER A 242 -10.15 -7.43 -4.22
CA SER A 242 -10.69 -8.61 -3.52
C SER A 242 -12.18 -8.85 -3.85
N ILE A 243 -12.98 -7.78 -3.92
CA ILE A 243 -14.41 -7.85 -4.31
C ILE A 243 -14.55 -8.32 -5.76
N MET A 244 -13.84 -7.68 -6.69
CA MET A 244 -13.92 -8.00 -8.12
C MET A 244 -13.43 -9.42 -8.40
N ARG A 245 -12.43 -9.90 -7.66
CA ARG A 245 -11.99 -11.30 -7.76
C ARG A 245 -13.13 -12.27 -7.45
N ARG A 246 -13.92 -12.02 -6.40
CA ARG A 246 -15.06 -12.88 -6.02
C ARG A 246 -16.20 -12.76 -7.01
N LEU A 247 -16.54 -11.53 -7.41
CA LEU A 247 -17.64 -11.25 -8.32
C LEU A 247 -17.44 -11.92 -9.69
N PHE A 248 -16.22 -11.83 -10.24
CA PHE A 248 -15.86 -12.43 -11.53
C PHE A 248 -15.27 -13.85 -11.40
N ARG A 249 -15.20 -14.40 -10.19
CA ARG A 249 -14.65 -15.74 -9.88
C ARG A 249 -13.25 -15.97 -10.47
N VAL A 250 -12.40 -14.94 -10.36
CA VAL A 250 -11.00 -14.96 -10.81
C VAL A 250 -10.17 -15.82 -9.86
N ASP A 251 -9.17 -16.51 -10.40
CA ASP A 251 -8.24 -17.34 -9.62
C ASP A 251 -7.47 -16.48 -8.60
N LYS A 252 -7.26 -17.01 -7.39
CA LYS A 252 -6.48 -16.37 -6.33
C LYS A 252 -5.08 -16.00 -6.81
N LYS A 253 -4.47 -16.80 -7.67
CA LYS A 253 -3.13 -16.53 -8.26
C LYS A 253 -3.07 -15.23 -9.05
N GLN A 254 -4.20 -14.73 -9.55
CA GLN A 254 -4.28 -13.50 -10.32
C GLN A 254 -4.67 -12.29 -9.48
N LEU A 255 -4.95 -12.47 -8.18
CA LEU A 255 -5.39 -11.41 -7.27
C LEU A 255 -4.34 -10.29 -7.13
N VAL A 256 -3.06 -10.64 -7.02
CA VAL A 256 -1.97 -9.65 -6.92
C VAL A 256 -1.89 -8.79 -8.18
N THR A 257 -2.04 -9.40 -9.36
CA THR A 257 -2.07 -8.65 -10.63
C THR A 257 -3.31 -7.77 -10.72
N LEU A 258 -4.47 -8.28 -10.31
CA LEU A 258 -5.72 -7.51 -10.28
C LEU A 258 -5.62 -6.28 -9.35
N ALA A 259 -5.07 -6.49 -8.15
CA ALA A 259 -4.80 -5.41 -7.19
C ALA A 259 -3.76 -4.41 -7.73
N SER A 260 -2.71 -4.89 -8.38
CA SER A 260 -1.71 -4.02 -9.03
C SER A 260 -2.36 -3.12 -10.10
N CYS A 261 -3.32 -3.63 -10.87
CA CYS A 261 -4.05 -2.84 -11.87
C CYS A 261 -4.92 -1.75 -11.22
N GLY A 262 -5.67 -2.10 -10.16
CA GLY A 262 -6.48 -1.14 -9.41
C GLY A 262 -5.64 -0.04 -8.76
N MET A 263 -4.54 -0.43 -8.10
CA MET A 263 -3.57 0.51 -7.51
C MET A 263 -2.95 1.43 -8.56
N ALA A 264 -2.57 0.88 -9.72
CA ALA A 264 -1.96 1.65 -10.80
C ALA A 264 -2.92 2.70 -11.36
N GLY A 265 -4.19 2.34 -11.57
CA GLY A 265 -5.23 3.30 -11.97
C GLY A 265 -5.47 4.38 -10.92
N ALA A 266 -5.58 4.01 -9.64
CA ALA A 266 -5.75 4.97 -8.56
C ALA A 266 -4.55 5.93 -8.40
N LEU A 267 -3.32 5.42 -8.48
CA LEU A 267 -2.12 6.26 -8.47
C LEU A 267 -1.99 7.11 -9.73
N GLY A 268 -2.41 6.61 -10.89
CA GLY A 268 -2.48 7.38 -12.13
C GLY A 268 -3.34 8.63 -11.97
N VAL A 269 -4.49 8.51 -11.30
CA VAL A 269 -5.34 9.66 -10.92
C VAL A 269 -4.60 10.62 -10.00
N LEU A 270 -3.99 10.11 -8.92
CA LEU A 270 -3.45 10.94 -7.85
C LEU A 270 -2.12 11.64 -8.20
N LEU A 271 -1.25 10.94 -8.93
CA LEU A 271 0.09 11.42 -9.26
C LEU A 271 0.13 12.12 -10.63
N GLY A 272 -0.75 11.76 -11.58
CA GLY A 272 -0.67 12.23 -12.95
C GLY A 272 0.62 11.78 -13.68
N MET A 273 1.23 10.70 -13.19
CA MET A 273 2.50 10.13 -13.67
C MET A 273 2.27 8.63 -13.91
N PRO A 274 1.73 8.23 -15.08
CA PRO A 274 1.22 6.88 -15.30
C PRO A 274 2.31 5.80 -15.30
N LEU A 275 3.50 6.06 -15.85
CA LEU A 275 4.57 5.05 -15.84
C LEU A 275 5.07 4.80 -14.42
N ALA A 276 5.31 5.86 -13.66
CA ALA A 276 5.71 5.77 -12.27
C ALA A 276 4.63 5.08 -11.43
N SER A 277 3.35 5.39 -11.64
CA SER A 277 2.21 4.79 -10.94
C SER A 277 2.11 3.28 -11.16
N ALA A 278 2.32 2.84 -12.41
CA ALA A 278 2.29 1.43 -12.77
C ALA A 278 3.42 0.65 -12.06
N LEU A 279 4.65 1.16 -12.12
CA LEU A 279 5.80 0.48 -11.51
C LEU A 279 5.75 0.57 -9.98
N LEU A 280 5.26 1.69 -9.41
CA LEU A 280 5.06 1.81 -7.97
C LEU A 280 4.10 0.74 -7.46
N SER A 281 3.01 0.50 -8.20
CA SER A 281 2.04 -0.55 -7.85
C SER A 281 2.68 -1.94 -7.87
N ILE A 282 3.52 -2.23 -8.87
CA ILE A 282 4.22 -3.52 -8.99
C ILE A 282 5.27 -3.70 -7.88
N GLU A 283 6.08 -2.69 -7.61
CA GLU A 283 7.12 -2.73 -6.58
C GLU A 283 6.51 -2.84 -5.17
N LEU A 284 5.46 -2.08 -4.86
CA LEU A 284 4.75 -2.16 -3.57
C LEU A 284 4.06 -3.53 -3.38
N MET A 285 3.44 -4.06 -4.44
CA MET A 285 2.80 -5.37 -4.39
C MET A 285 3.80 -6.52 -4.38
N ARG A 286 5.07 -6.28 -4.71
CA ARG A 286 6.11 -7.31 -4.91
C ARG A 286 5.67 -8.34 -5.94
N ASN A 287 5.03 -7.87 -7.01
CA ASN A 287 4.51 -8.76 -8.05
C ASN A 287 5.63 -9.23 -9.00
N HIS A 288 6.60 -9.99 -8.46
CA HIS A 288 7.76 -10.49 -9.21
C HIS A 288 7.39 -11.50 -10.29
N SER A 289 6.21 -12.12 -10.19
CA SER A 289 5.66 -13.05 -11.18
C SER A 289 4.87 -12.34 -12.29
N CYS A 290 4.85 -11.00 -12.31
CA CYS A 290 4.21 -10.24 -13.36
C CYS A 290 4.97 -10.41 -14.67
N GLY A 291 4.52 -11.33 -15.52
CA GLY A 291 5.05 -11.48 -16.87
C GLY A 291 4.79 -10.22 -17.72
N ILE A 292 5.43 -10.14 -18.89
CA ILE A 292 5.35 -8.96 -19.79
C ILE A 292 3.91 -8.54 -20.13
N ARG A 293 3.00 -9.51 -20.27
CA ARG A 293 1.57 -9.25 -20.51
C ARG A 293 0.89 -8.59 -19.31
N GLY A 294 1.22 -9.02 -18.09
CA GLY A 294 0.70 -8.41 -16.87
C GLY A 294 1.20 -6.98 -16.72
N LEU A 295 2.48 -6.72 -17.01
CA LEU A 295 3.04 -5.37 -17.01
C LEU A 295 2.29 -4.44 -17.97
N GLY A 296 2.03 -4.90 -19.20
CA GLY A 296 1.26 -4.11 -20.17
C GLY A 296 -0.13 -3.72 -19.68
N VAL A 297 -0.82 -4.64 -18.98
CA VAL A 297 -2.15 -4.38 -18.41
C VAL A 297 -2.08 -3.39 -17.24
N VAL A 298 -1.09 -3.51 -16.35
CA VAL A 298 -0.90 -2.57 -15.23
C VAL A 298 -0.57 -1.17 -15.75
N VAL A 299 0.29 -1.06 -16.75
CA VAL A 299 0.62 0.22 -17.39
C VAL A 299 -0.62 0.82 -18.05
N ALA A 300 -1.38 0.04 -18.83
CA ALA A 300 -2.63 0.51 -19.43
C ALA A 300 -3.63 1.00 -18.37
N SER A 301 -3.68 0.35 -17.21
CA SER A 301 -4.52 0.74 -16.08
C SER A 301 -4.12 2.10 -15.50
N ALA A 302 -2.81 2.37 -15.37
CA ALA A 302 -2.32 3.67 -14.91
C ALA A 302 -2.65 4.80 -15.88
N PHE A 303 -2.45 4.57 -17.19
CA PHE A 303 -2.83 5.53 -18.23
C PHE A 303 -4.34 5.78 -18.27
N ALA A 304 -5.16 4.75 -18.04
CA ALA A 304 -6.60 4.93 -17.94
C ALA A 304 -6.97 5.82 -16.74
N GLY A 305 -6.32 5.66 -15.60
CA GLY A 305 -6.51 6.52 -14.43
C GLY A 305 -6.10 7.98 -14.67
N ASP A 306 -4.90 8.21 -15.19
CA ASP A 306 -4.41 9.55 -15.54
C ASP A 306 -5.30 10.21 -16.61
N GLY A 307 -5.71 9.46 -17.63
CA GLY A 307 -6.65 9.92 -18.66
C GLY A 307 -8.00 10.33 -18.06
N CYS A 308 -8.57 9.51 -17.17
CA CYS A 308 -9.80 9.86 -16.47
C CYS A 308 -9.66 11.13 -15.63
N ALA A 309 -8.56 11.30 -14.92
CA ALA A 309 -8.29 12.51 -14.15
C ALA A 309 -8.28 13.77 -15.03
N LYS A 310 -7.56 13.71 -16.16
CA LYS A 310 -7.51 14.82 -17.13
C LYS A 310 -8.88 15.16 -17.73
N LEU A 311 -9.73 14.17 -17.99
CA LEU A 311 -11.07 14.38 -18.52
C LEU A 311 -11.99 15.15 -17.56
N VAL A 312 -11.81 14.98 -16.24
CA VAL A 312 -12.57 15.72 -15.22
C VAL A 312 -11.85 16.99 -14.74
N GLY A 313 -10.75 17.38 -15.40
CA GLY A 313 -9.97 18.57 -15.04
C GLY A 313 -9.18 18.42 -13.73
N PHE A 314 -8.96 17.19 -13.25
CA PHE A 314 -8.13 16.94 -12.09
C PHE A 314 -6.65 16.87 -12.50
N SER A 315 -5.81 17.69 -11.89
CA SER A 315 -4.37 17.73 -12.15
C SER A 315 -3.61 17.16 -10.96
N GLY A 316 -2.96 16.01 -11.17
CA GLY A 316 -1.97 15.47 -10.22
C GLY A 316 -0.61 16.17 -10.31
N LEU A 317 0.40 15.59 -9.66
CA LEU A 317 1.78 16.07 -9.66
C LEU A 317 2.37 16.28 -11.06
N GLY A 318 1.97 15.46 -12.04
CA GLY A 318 2.44 15.50 -13.42
C GLY A 318 2.17 16.81 -14.19
N SER A 319 1.32 17.71 -13.67
CA SER A 319 1.13 19.05 -14.27
C SER A 319 2.26 20.03 -13.94
N ALA A 320 3.14 19.71 -12.99
CA ALA A 320 4.21 20.58 -12.52
C ALA A 320 5.56 20.27 -13.20
N VAL A 321 5.57 20.09 -14.53
CA VAL A 321 6.80 19.86 -15.29
C VAL A 321 7.68 21.11 -15.24
N VAL A 322 8.91 20.97 -14.77
CA VAL A 322 9.87 22.08 -14.66
C VAL A 322 11.02 21.94 -15.63
N ALA A 323 11.42 23.07 -16.23
CA ALA A 323 12.67 23.21 -16.96
C ALA A 323 13.82 23.49 -15.96
N GLY A 324 14.31 22.45 -15.29
CA GLY A 324 15.49 22.54 -14.43
C GLY A 324 16.78 22.46 -15.26
N SER A 325 17.78 23.28 -14.95
CA SER A 325 19.10 23.13 -15.58
C SER A 325 19.83 21.92 -15.02
N LEU A 326 20.37 21.07 -15.90
CA LEU A 326 21.17 19.92 -15.47
C LEU A 326 22.45 20.37 -14.76
N PRO A 327 22.88 19.67 -13.70
CA PRO A 327 24.15 19.97 -13.04
C PRO A 327 25.34 19.70 -13.98
N ALA A 328 26.31 20.61 -13.93
CA ALA A 328 27.59 20.42 -14.61
C ALA A 328 28.39 19.28 -13.96
N LEU A 329 29.32 18.67 -14.69
CA LEU A 329 30.15 17.57 -14.15
C LEU A 329 30.93 17.99 -12.90
N ALA A 330 31.31 19.27 -12.79
CA ALA A 330 31.97 19.83 -11.61
C ALA A 330 31.07 19.86 -10.36
N GLN A 331 29.74 19.82 -10.52
CA GLN A 331 28.75 19.81 -9.44
C GLN A 331 28.39 18.38 -8.96
N THR A 332 29.05 17.35 -9.48
CA THR A 332 28.89 15.96 -9.02
C THR A 332 29.00 15.79 -7.48
N PRO A 333 29.95 16.42 -6.75
CA PRO A 333 29.98 16.31 -5.29
C PRO A 333 28.75 16.95 -4.62
N ALA A 334 28.29 18.10 -5.12
CA ALA A 334 27.06 18.73 -4.65
C ALA A 334 25.84 17.83 -4.88
N PHE A 335 25.77 17.17 -6.04
CA PHE A 335 24.69 16.23 -6.37
C PHE A 335 24.68 15.06 -5.37
N LEU A 336 25.85 14.51 -5.05
CA LEU A 336 25.97 13.43 -4.09
C LEU A 336 25.49 13.87 -2.69
N LEU A 337 25.82 15.09 -2.26
CA LEU A 337 25.34 15.63 -0.98
C LEU A 337 23.82 15.79 -0.94
N VAL A 338 23.21 16.27 -2.04
CA VAL A 338 21.74 16.36 -2.16
C VAL A 338 21.10 14.97 -2.06
N VAL A 339 21.64 13.97 -2.77
CA VAL A 339 21.13 12.59 -2.74
C VAL A 339 21.26 11.98 -1.35
N LEU A 340 22.42 12.11 -0.71
CA LEU A 340 22.67 11.56 0.63
C LEU A 340 21.82 12.25 1.70
N GLY A 341 21.69 13.58 1.64
CA GLY A 341 20.86 14.35 2.56
C GLY A 341 19.38 14.00 2.43
N SER A 342 18.86 13.91 1.21
CA SER A 342 17.46 13.54 0.96
C SER A 342 17.18 12.08 1.32
N THR A 343 18.14 11.18 1.08
CA THR A 343 18.08 9.77 1.51
C THR A 343 18.03 9.68 3.05
N ALA A 344 18.87 10.45 3.74
CA ALA A 344 18.87 10.51 5.20
C ALA A 344 17.54 11.04 5.74
N ALA A 345 16.97 12.09 5.13
CA ALA A 345 15.67 12.63 5.52
C ALA A 345 14.53 11.60 5.35
N GLY A 346 14.47 10.92 4.21
CA GLY A 346 13.48 9.86 3.96
C GLY A 346 13.64 8.65 4.89
N ALA A 347 14.87 8.19 5.09
CA ALA A 347 15.17 7.09 6.02
C ALA A 347 14.84 7.45 7.47
N PHE A 348 15.13 8.68 7.88
CA PHE A 348 14.83 9.19 9.22
C PHE A 348 13.33 9.33 9.45
N PHE A 349 12.58 9.83 8.46
CA PHE A 349 11.11 9.84 8.49
C PHE A 349 10.55 8.43 8.69
N CYS A 350 10.99 7.47 7.87
CA CYS A 350 10.61 6.07 7.99
C CYS A 350 10.92 5.51 9.39
N PHE A 351 12.13 5.77 9.90
CA PHE A 351 12.55 5.34 11.23
C PHE A 351 11.64 5.88 12.34
N ILE A 352 11.33 7.19 12.32
CA ILE A 352 10.49 7.80 13.36
C ILE A 352 9.06 7.26 13.29
N VAL A 353 8.47 7.13 12.10
CA VAL A 353 7.10 6.61 11.95
C VAL A 353 7.00 5.19 12.48
N VAL A 354 7.91 4.29 12.07
CA VAL A 354 7.90 2.89 12.49
C VAL A 354 8.13 2.76 14.00
N ARG A 355 9.15 3.45 14.54
CA ARG A 355 9.45 3.40 15.98
C ARG A 355 8.37 4.08 16.82
N GLY A 356 7.83 5.19 16.35
CA GLY A 356 6.76 5.93 17.00
C GLY A 356 5.50 5.08 17.13
N ARG A 357 5.08 4.41 16.05
CA ARG A 357 3.96 3.46 16.11
C ARG A 357 4.21 2.32 17.09
N ALA A 358 5.40 1.72 17.06
CA ALA A 358 5.75 0.65 17.97
C ALA A 358 5.76 1.12 19.43
N ALA A 359 6.24 2.34 19.70
CA ALA A 359 6.25 2.93 21.03
C ALA A 359 4.83 3.21 21.54
N VAL A 360 3.98 3.82 20.71
CA VAL A 360 2.57 4.10 21.05
C VAL A 360 1.80 2.79 21.27
N ALA A 361 2.03 1.78 20.43
CA ALA A 361 1.40 0.46 20.58
C ALA A 361 1.88 -0.31 21.82
N ALA A 362 3.06 0.01 22.36
CA ALA A 362 3.59 -0.62 23.57
C ALA A 362 3.05 0.01 24.87
N LEU A 363 2.34 1.14 24.79
CA LEU A 363 1.73 1.76 25.96
C LEU A 363 0.60 0.87 26.49
N PRO A 364 0.51 0.62 27.81
CA PRO A 364 -0.53 -0.21 28.41
C PRO A 364 -1.85 0.57 28.56
N VAL A 365 -2.28 1.25 27.50
CA VAL A 365 -3.47 2.10 27.46
C VAL A 365 -4.33 1.74 26.25
N PRO A 366 -5.66 1.95 26.31
CA PRO A 366 -6.50 1.70 25.17
C PRO A 366 -6.17 2.69 24.03
N MET A 367 -6.24 2.22 22.79
CA MET A 367 -5.74 2.95 21.61
C MET A 367 -6.44 4.29 21.34
N TRP A 368 -7.68 4.47 21.80
CA TRP A 368 -8.37 5.77 21.70
C TRP A 368 -7.65 6.87 22.50
N LEU A 369 -6.96 6.53 23.59
CA LEU A 369 -6.32 7.51 24.46
C LEU A 369 -5.10 8.17 23.80
N PRO A 370 -4.13 7.44 23.20
CA PRO A 370 -3.09 8.04 22.36
C PRO A 370 -3.66 8.94 21.26
N LEU A 371 -4.73 8.53 20.57
CA LEU A 371 -5.32 9.37 19.52
C LEU A 371 -5.83 10.71 20.05
N VAL A 372 -6.53 10.71 21.18
CA VAL A 372 -7.02 11.94 21.82
C VAL A 372 -5.86 12.81 22.29
N ILE A 373 -4.84 12.22 22.93
CA ILE A 373 -3.66 12.96 23.41
C ILE A 373 -2.87 13.56 22.24
N GLY A 374 -2.57 12.74 21.23
CA GLY A 374 -1.85 13.15 20.02
C GLY A 374 -2.62 14.24 19.27
N GLY A 375 -3.94 14.10 19.14
CA GLY A 375 -4.81 15.12 18.56
C GLY A 375 -4.81 16.42 19.35
N THR A 376 -4.79 16.34 20.68
CA THR A 376 -4.76 17.53 21.54
C THR A 376 -3.44 18.28 21.39
N ILE A 377 -2.33 17.55 21.40
CA ILE A 377 -0.99 18.14 21.19
C ILE A 377 -0.91 18.77 19.80
N ALA A 378 -1.31 18.04 18.75
CA ALA A 378 -1.27 18.56 17.38
C ALA A 378 -2.19 19.77 17.18
N ALA A 379 -3.39 19.77 17.77
CA ALA A 379 -4.29 20.93 17.75
C ALA A 379 -3.64 22.15 18.41
N VAL A 380 -3.05 21.98 19.59
CA VAL A 380 -2.32 23.06 20.28
C VAL A 380 -1.15 23.55 19.44
N MET A 381 -0.40 22.64 18.81
CA MET A 381 0.73 23.01 17.94
C MET A 381 0.27 23.87 16.75
N VAL A 382 -0.79 23.44 16.05
CA VAL A 382 -1.32 24.14 14.88
C VAL A 382 -1.90 25.52 15.25
N LEU A 383 -2.58 25.62 16.40
CA LEU A 383 -3.26 26.85 16.82
C LEU A 383 -2.35 27.85 17.54
N SER A 384 -1.33 27.37 18.27
CA SER A 384 -0.53 28.20 19.17
C SER A 384 0.86 28.55 18.63
N LEU A 385 1.44 27.73 17.74
CA LEU A 385 2.75 28.03 17.15
C LEU A 385 2.60 28.73 15.79
N PRO A 386 3.13 29.96 15.64
CA PRO A 386 3.16 30.66 14.35
C PRO A 386 3.87 29.80 13.30
N GLY A 387 3.26 29.67 12.12
CA GLY A 387 3.84 28.93 11.00
C GLY A 387 3.68 27.41 11.06
N MET A 388 3.12 26.79 12.11
CA MET A 388 2.89 25.33 12.13
C MET A 388 1.88 24.87 11.07
N ARG A 389 0.96 25.76 10.69
CA ARG A 389 -0.13 25.54 9.72
C ARG A 389 0.37 25.08 8.36
N VAL A 390 1.52 25.60 7.92
CA VAL A 390 2.12 25.29 6.62
C VAL A 390 2.42 23.81 6.45
N PHE A 391 2.62 23.08 7.55
CA PHE A 391 2.91 21.65 7.52
C PHE A 391 1.65 20.79 7.46
N SER A 392 0.45 21.37 7.49
CA SER A 392 -0.82 20.63 7.44
C SER A 392 -1.11 20.07 6.04
N GLY A 393 -2.10 19.19 5.93
CA GLY A 393 -2.53 18.63 4.64
C GLY A 393 -1.50 17.69 3.99
N THR A 394 -1.69 17.44 2.69
CA THR A 394 -0.90 16.44 1.94
C THR A 394 0.53 16.87 1.65
N GLY A 395 0.77 18.18 1.52
CA GLY A 395 2.04 18.76 1.10
C GLY A 395 2.25 18.81 -0.42
N MET A 396 1.20 18.55 -1.22
CA MET A 396 1.28 18.61 -2.68
C MET A 396 1.73 19.97 -3.20
N ASP A 397 1.16 21.05 -2.68
CA ASP A 397 1.49 22.43 -3.10
C ASP A 397 2.98 22.73 -2.90
N TYR A 398 3.55 22.30 -1.77
CA TYR A 398 4.97 22.44 -1.49
C TYR A 398 5.87 21.60 -2.39
N VAL A 399 5.41 20.42 -2.86
CA VAL A 399 6.16 19.67 -3.88
C VAL A 399 6.18 20.45 -5.19
N THR A 400 5.04 20.98 -5.61
CA THR A 400 4.96 21.76 -6.87
C THR A 400 5.80 23.05 -6.79
N ALA A 401 5.76 23.75 -5.64
CA ALA A 401 6.60 24.91 -5.39
C ALA A 401 8.09 24.55 -5.33
N ALA A 402 8.44 23.41 -4.74
CA ALA A 402 9.83 22.93 -4.68
C ALA A 402 10.36 22.57 -6.07
N PHE A 403 9.54 21.96 -6.93
CA PHE A 403 9.92 21.75 -8.33
C PHE A 403 10.21 23.07 -9.03
N ALA A 404 9.46 24.13 -8.75
CA ALA A 404 9.73 25.48 -9.27
C ALA A 404 10.92 26.19 -8.58
N GLY A 405 11.60 25.53 -7.64
CA GLY A 405 12.71 26.09 -6.86
C GLY A 405 12.30 27.08 -5.77
N GLY A 406 11.01 27.17 -5.44
CA GLY A 406 10.47 28.17 -4.52
C GLY A 406 10.50 27.79 -3.04
N VAL A 407 11.02 26.61 -2.67
CA VAL A 407 11.06 26.13 -1.28
C VAL A 407 12.51 25.96 -0.85
N THR A 408 13.18 27.09 -0.59
CA THR A 408 14.59 27.15 -0.15
C THR A 408 14.76 27.27 1.36
N ASP A 409 13.66 27.33 2.11
CA ASP A 409 13.67 27.19 3.57
C ASP A 409 13.68 25.70 3.98
N PRO A 410 14.18 25.34 5.18
CA PRO A 410 14.24 23.95 5.66
C PRO A 410 12.86 23.39 6.09
N TYR A 411 11.84 23.59 5.25
CA TYR A 411 10.46 23.15 5.43
C TYR A 411 10.35 21.64 5.70
N PHE A 412 11.22 20.85 5.08
CA PHE A 412 11.22 19.39 5.22
C PHE A 412 11.34 18.94 6.69
N LEU A 413 12.06 19.67 7.56
CA LEU A 413 12.21 19.32 8.97
C LEU A 413 10.89 19.40 9.74
N GLY A 414 10.14 20.49 9.55
CA GLY A 414 8.84 20.67 10.18
C GLY A 414 7.81 19.69 9.65
N LYS A 415 7.75 19.51 8.32
CA LYS A 415 6.85 18.53 7.69
C LYS A 415 7.14 17.11 8.15
N LEU A 416 8.41 16.73 8.23
CA LEU A 416 8.85 15.43 8.73
C LEU A 416 8.40 15.22 10.17
N ALA A 417 8.71 16.14 11.07
CA ALA A 417 8.38 16.01 12.49
C ALA A 417 6.86 15.93 12.72
N PHE A 418 6.08 16.83 12.11
CA PHE A 418 4.64 16.89 12.32
C PHE A 418 3.90 15.69 11.73
N THR A 419 4.26 15.28 10.51
CA THR A 419 3.65 14.11 9.87
C THR A 419 4.01 12.82 10.62
N ALA A 420 5.29 12.67 11.00
CA ALA A 420 5.72 11.47 11.72
C ALA A 420 5.05 11.37 13.09
N PHE A 421 4.85 12.50 13.79
CA PHE A 421 4.10 12.57 15.03
C PHE A 421 2.66 12.07 14.84
N LEU A 422 1.88 12.63 13.91
CA LEU A 422 0.49 12.23 13.71
C LEU A 422 0.35 10.75 13.33
N LEU A 423 1.21 10.26 12.43
CA LEU A 423 1.22 8.86 12.00
C LEU A 423 1.63 7.89 13.11
N ALA A 424 2.54 8.31 14.01
CA ALA A 424 2.94 7.53 15.18
C ALA A 424 1.79 7.37 16.18
N PHE A 425 1.00 8.44 16.42
CA PHE A 425 -0.18 8.41 17.28
C PHE A 425 -1.40 7.70 16.65
N GLY A 426 -1.30 7.30 15.38
CA GLY A 426 -2.29 6.45 14.73
C GLY A 426 -3.39 7.20 13.96
N PHE A 427 -3.19 8.48 13.66
CA PHE A 427 -4.08 9.21 12.76
C PHE A 427 -4.13 8.54 11.38
N LYS A 428 -5.33 8.53 10.78
CA LYS A 428 -5.56 7.84 9.51
C LYS A 428 -5.17 8.73 8.34
N GLY A 429 -4.38 8.15 7.45
CA GLY A 429 -3.90 8.79 6.24
C GLY A 429 -2.62 8.11 5.75
N GLY A 430 -2.16 8.54 4.59
CA GLY A 430 -1.03 7.96 3.88
C GLY A 430 0.30 8.64 4.17
N GLU A 431 1.38 7.92 3.86
CA GLU A 431 2.76 8.35 4.14
C GLU A 431 3.55 8.59 2.86
N ILE A 432 3.00 8.14 1.71
CA ILE A 432 3.62 8.25 0.39
C ILE A 432 3.83 9.71 0.02
N MET A 433 2.78 10.53 -0.01
CA MET A 433 2.95 11.95 -0.36
C MET A 433 3.78 12.75 0.63
N PRO A 434 3.62 12.59 1.97
CA PRO A 434 4.54 13.21 2.91
C PRO A 434 6.00 12.83 2.66
N THR A 435 6.29 11.57 2.33
CA THR A 435 7.65 11.13 1.97
C THR A 435 8.16 11.86 0.72
N MET A 436 7.34 11.94 -0.34
CA MET A 436 7.68 12.68 -1.55
C MET A 436 7.93 14.17 -1.25
N CYS A 437 7.08 14.77 -0.42
CA CYS A 437 7.18 16.17 0.02
C CYS A 437 8.45 16.44 0.82
N ILE A 438 8.76 15.60 1.81
CA ILE A 438 9.99 15.72 2.62
C ILE A 438 11.22 15.56 1.72
N GLY A 439 11.22 14.57 0.82
CA GLY A 439 12.30 14.38 -0.15
C GLY A 439 12.48 15.58 -1.08
N ALA A 440 11.39 16.05 -1.70
CA ALA A 440 11.42 17.16 -2.65
C ALA A 440 11.89 18.47 -2.00
N THR A 441 11.33 18.81 -0.85
CA THR A 441 11.68 20.06 -0.15
C THR A 441 13.08 20.00 0.48
N CYS A 442 13.54 18.83 0.94
CA CYS A 442 14.93 18.63 1.36
C CYS A 442 15.90 18.80 0.19
N GLY A 443 15.57 18.18 -0.95
CA GLY A 443 16.38 18.30 -2.17
C GLY A 443 16.43 19.72 -2.72
N CYS A 444 15.32 20.46 -2.67
CA CYS A 444 15.25 21.87 -3.05
C CYS A 444 16.15 22.74 -2.17
N PHE A 445 16.01 22.59 -0.84
CA PHE A 445 16.85 23.26 0.16
C PHE A 445 18.34 22.97 -0.04
N LEU A 446 18.72 21.69 -0.14
CA LEU A 446 20.12 21.31 -0.31
C LEU A 446 20.67 21.70 -1.70
N GLY A 447 19.82 21.73 -2.73
CA GLY A 447 20.17 22.22 -4.05
C GLY A 447 20.62 23.67 -3.98
N ASP A 448 19.79 24.52 -3.37
CA ASP A 448 20.10 25.95 -3.15
C ASP A 448 21.39 26.14 -2.34
N VAL A 449 21.55 25.40 -1.23
CA VAL A 449 22.73 25.48 -0.36
C VAL A 449 24.02 25.04 -1.06
N PHE A 450 23.98 23.99 -1.89
CA PHE A 450 25.17 23.45 -2.56
C PHE A 450 25.37 23.96 -4.00
N GLY A 451 24.55 24.91 -4.45
CA GLY A 451 24.70 25.56 -5.76
C GLY A 451 24.31 24.66 -6.94
N ILE A 452 23.32 23.79 -6.77
CA ILE A 452 22.59 23.09 -7.85
C ILE A 452 21.25 23.78 -8.04
N ASP A 453 20.72 23.77 -9.26
CA ASP A 453 19.36 24.25 -9.52
C ASP A 453 18.36 23.66 -8.50
N PRO A 454 17.67 24.49 -7.69
CA PRO A 454 16.82 24.00 -6.61
C PRO A 454 15.66 23.14 -7.12
N GLY A 455 15.11 23.44 -8.30
CA GLY A 455 14.08 22.63 -8.95
C GLY A 455 14.57 21.23 -9.30
N PHE A 456 15.75 21.12 -9.92
CA PHE A 456 16.42 19.84 -10.16
C PHE A 456 16.72 19.10 -8.85
N GLY A 457 17.24 19.81 -7.85
CA GLY A 457 17.48 19.30 -6.51
C GLY A 457 16.21 18.71 -5.88
N ALA A 458 15.06 19.36 -6.07
CA ALA A 458 13.78 18.89 -5.58
C ALA A 458 13.36 17.57 -6.23
N VAL A 459 13.50 17.43 -7.55
CA VAL A 459 13.18 16.17 -8.23
C VAL A 459 14.12 15.05 -7.76
N VAL A 460 15.42 15.31 -7.68
CA VAL A 460 16.42 14.35 -7.16
C VAL A 460 16.11 13.95 -5.71
N GLY A 461 15.75 14.93 -4.88
CA GLY A 461 15.39 14.70 -3.48
C GLY A 461 14.11 13.90 -3.33
N LEU A 462 13.10 14.11 -4.18
CA LEU A 462 11.91 13.27 -4.24
C LEU A 462 12.27 11.82 -4.57
N VAL A 463 13.09 11.60 -5.62
CA VAL A 463 13.53 10.25 -6.02
C VAL A 463 14.28 9.57 -4.87
N ALA A 464 15.26 10.25 -4.28
CA ALA A 464 16.06 9.71 -3.19
C ALA A 464 15.23 9.46 -1.92
N GLY A 465 14.42 10.44 -1.48
CA GLY A 465 13.59 10.30 -0.27
C GLY A 465 12.53 9.21 -0.40
N MET A 466 11.88 9.11 -1.56
CA MET A 466 10.90 8.05 -1.84
C MET A 466 11.56 6.67 -1.90
N THR A 467 12.72 6.57 -2.56
CA THR A 467 13.50 5.31 -2.58
C THR A 467 13.90 4.89 -1.18
N ALA A 468 14.36 5.84 -0.36
CA ALA A 468 14.79 5.59 1.01
C ALA A 468 13.69 5.03 1.92
N ALA A 469 12.47 5.58 1.84
CA ALA A 469 11.38 5.21 2.74
C ALA A 469 10.48 4.08 2.21
N ALA A 470 10.16 4.09 0.92
CA ALA A 470 9.28 3.09 0.31
C ALA A 470 10.04 1.87 -0.22
N ASN A 471 11.33 2.01 -0.53
CA ASN A 471 12.18 0.98 -1.11
C ASN A 471 11.70 0.54 -2.51
N CYS A 472 11.27 1.52 -3.31
CA CYS A 472 10.77 1.38 -4.69
C CYS A 472 11.63 2.20 -5.67
N PRO A 473 12.87 1.76 -5.97
CA PRO A 473 13.83 2.55 -6.75
C PRO A 473 13.43 2.74 -8.22
N ILE A 474 12.79 1.75 -8.85
CA ILE A 474 12.42 1.84 -10.28
C ILE A 474 11.26 2.84 -10.43
N ALA A 475 10.25 2.74 -9.57
CA ALA A 475 9.14 3.67 -9.53
C ALA A 475 9.61 5.10 -9.22
N ALA A 476 10.50 5.27 -8.24
CA ALA A 476 11.05 6.58 -7.90
C ALA A 476 11.83 7.19 -9.07
N CYS A 477 12.65 6.41 -9.79
CA CYS A 477 13.33 6.88 -10.98
C CYS A 477 12.33 7.36 -12.06
N LEU A 478 11.25 6.61 -12.29
CA LEU A 478 10.20 6.99 -13.22
C LEU A 478 9.42 8.24 -12.78
N LEU A 479 9.23 8.45 -11.47
CA LEU A 479 8.66 9.72 -10.96
C LEU A 479 9.53 10.90 -11.39
N GLY A 480 10.87 10.80 -11.22
CA GLY A 480 11.78 11.85 -11.66
C GLY A 480 11.74 12.08 -13.18
N LEU A 481 11.66 11.00 -13.96
CA LEU A 481 11.55 11.05 -15.41
C LEU A 481 10.25 11.69 -15.90
N GLU A 482 9.11 11.39 -15.28
CA GLU A 482 7.83 12.00 -15.65
C GLU A 482 7.70 13.43 -15.10
N ALA A 483 8.42 13.79 -14.03
CA ALA A 483 8.45 15.15 -13.48
C ALA A 483 9.33 16.12 -14.30
N LEU A 484 10.57 15.74 -14.62
CA LEU A 484 11.54 16.63 -15.30
C LEU A 484 11.72 16.29 -16.79
N GLY A 485 11.28 15.11 -17.21
CA GLY A 485 11.52 14.58 -18.54
C GLY A 485 12.78 13.68 -18.63
N PRO A 486 13.05 13.12 -19.83
CA PRO A 486 14.09 12.11 -20.02
C PRO A 486 15.52 12.65 -19.91
N VAL A 487 15.70 13.97 -19.95
CA VAL A 487 17.01 14.64 -19.93
C VAL A 487 17.78 14.35 -18.62
N GLY A 488 17.08 14.12 -17.51
CA GLY A 488 17.66 13.78 -16.21
C GLY A 488 17.84 12.29 -15.92
N ALA A 489 17.55 11.39 -16.87
CA ALA A 489 17.43 9.94 -16.63
C ALA A 489 18.61 9.32 -15.87
N GLY A 490 19.84 9.61 -16.30
CA GLY A 490 21.04 9.07 -15.66
C GLY A 490 21.21 9.52 -14.20
N TRP A 491 20.85 10.77 -13.91
CA TRP A 491 20.92 11.33 -12.56
C TRP A 491 19.87 10.73 -11.63
N PHE A 492 18.64 10.55 -12.10
CA PHE A 492 17.59 9.91 -11.31
C PHE A 492 17.88 8.44 -11.05
N ALA A 493 18.41 7.73 -12.04
CA ALA A 493 18.86 6.35 -11.86
C ALA A 493 20.00 6.25 -10.84
N ALA A 494 20.98 7.16 -10.90
CA ALA A 494 22.07 7.23 -9.92
C ALA A 494 21.55 7.56 -8.51
N ALA A 495 20.65 8.55 -8.39
CA ALA A 495 20.05 8.93 -7.11
C ALA A 495 19.27 7.77 -6.48
N ALA A 496 18.43 7.09 -7.26
CA ALA A 496 17.68 5.91 -6.82
C ALA A 496 18.64 4.76 -6.42
N ALA A 497 19.66 4.48 -7.21
CA ALA A 497 20.62 3.41 -6.91
C ALA A 497 21.41 3.68 -5.63
N ILE A 498 21.96 4.90 -5.46
CA ILE A 498 22.69 5.29 -4.26
C ILE A 498 21.78 5.21 -3.04
N SER A 499 20.58 5.79 -3.13
CA SER A 499 19.61 5.79 -2.04
C SER A 499 19.23 4.38 -1.63
N PHE A 500 18.86 3.53 -2.59
CA PHE A 500 18.50 2.13 -2.37
C PHE A 500 19.61 1.34 -1.69
N LEU A 501 20.88 1.53 -2.11
CA LEU A 501 22.03 0.85 -1.49
C LEU A 501 22.25 1.28 -0.03
N CYS A 502 21.95 2.54 0.31
CA CYS A 502 22.07 3.05 1.68
C CYS A 502 20.94 2.59 2.61
N THR A 503 19.76 2.26 2.08
CA THR A 503 18.54 1.98 2.88
C THR A 503 18.02 0.54 2.78
N LEU A 504 18.80 -0.38 2.23
CA LEU A 504 18.44 -1.80 2.01
C LEU A 504 17.57 -2.48 3.11
N PRO A 505 17.80 -2.29 4.44
CA PRO A 505 16.99 -2.94 5.46
C PRO A 505 15.71 -2.17 5.88
N LEU A 506 15.51 -0.93 5.45
CA LEU A 506 14.43 -0.04 5.91
C LEU A 506 13.33 0.05 4.85
N SER A 507 12.06 -0.10 5.26
CA SER A 507 10.90 0.22 4.43
C SER A 507 9.65 0.42 5.28
N LEU A 508 8.81 1.38 4.87
CA LEU A 508 7.48 1.61 5.45
C LEU A 508 6.49 0.46 5.21
N TYR A 509 6.69 -0.33 4.16
CA TYR A 509 5.73 -1.36 3.69
C TYR A 509 6.20 -2.80 3.97
N GLY A 510 6.94 -2.98 5.07
CA GLY A 510 7.51 -4.25 5.53
C GLY A 510 8.83 -4.60 4.85
N ASN A 511 9.61 -5.55 5.40
CA ASN A 511 10.95 -5.91 4.89
C ASN A 511 10.91 -6.27 3.40
N VAL A 512 11.32 -5.33 2.53
CA VAL A 512 11.24 -5.44 1.06
C VAL A 512 12.20 -6.48 0.51
N PHE A 513 13.30 -6.73 1.23
CA PHE A 513 14.16 -7.88 1.00
C PHE A 513 14.48 -8.54 2.33
N SER A 514 14.18 -9.84 2.44
CA SER A 514 14.80 -10.63 3.50
C SER A 514 16.30 -10.68 3.21
N TYR A 515 17.15 -10.33 4.18
CA TYR A 515 18.62 -10.41 4.09
C TYR A 515 19.14 -11.72 3.44
N ARG A 516 18.35 -12.80 3.53
CA ARG A 516 18.61 -14.08 2.88
C ARG A 516 18.75 -13.98 1.36
N GLU A 517 17.86 -13.26 0.67
CA GLU A 517 17.81 -13.22 -0.80
C GLU A 517 18.97 -12.41 -1.38
N ILE A 518 19.25 -11.23 -0.80
CA ILE A 518 20.41 -10.40 -1.16
C ILE A 518 21.71 -11.14 -0.83
N GLY A 519 21.80 -11.78 0.34
CA GLY A 519 22.96 -12.58 0.70
C GLY A 519 23.20 -13.74 -0.26
N THR A 520 22.16 -14.40 -0.76
CA THR A 520 22.32 -15.44 -1.80
C THR A 520 22.67 -14.88 -3.16
N ALA A 521 22.10 -13.75 -3.58
CA ALA A 521 22.42 -13.10 -4.86
C ALA A 521 23.86 -12.55 -4.87
N MET A 522 24.27 -11.89 -3.79
CA MET A 522 25.61 -11.35 -3.63
C MET A 522 26.67 -12.46 -3.50
N ARG A 523 26.36 -13.57 -2.82
CA ARG A 523 27.23 -14.77 -2.82
C ARG A 523 27.33 -15.41 -4.21
N LYS A 524 26.24 -15.48 -4.98
CA LYS A 524 26.26 -15.97 -6.37
C LYS A 524 27.08 -15.06 -7.28
N ALA A 525 26.92 -13.73 -7.14
CA ALA A 525 27.71 -12.75 -7.90
C ALA A 525 29.20 -12.80 -7.53
N LEU A 526 29.54 -12.87 -6.25
CA LEU A 526 30.92 -13.05 -5.77
C LEU A 526 31.52 -14.38 -6.22
N ALA A 527 30.74 -15.47 -6.23
CA ALA A 527 31.16 -16.76 -6.73
C ALA A 527 31.38 -16.76 -8.25
N PHE A 528 30.57 -16.01 -9.00
CA PHE A 528 30.75 -15.81 -10.44
C PHE A 528 32.04 -15.03 -10.73
N VAL A 529 32.27 -13.91 -10.03
CA VAL A 529 33.50 -13.11 -10.16
C VAL A 529 34.76 -13.89 -9.77
N ARG A 530 34.68 -14.79 -8.78
CA ARG A 530 35.78 -15.70 -8.40
C ARG A 530 36.04 -16.83 -9.40
N ARG A 531 35.10 -17.16 -10.29
CA ARG A 531 35.28 -18.18 -11.35
C ARG A 531 35.80 -17.60 -12.65
N THR A 532 35.69 -16.29 -12.83
CA THR A 532 36.19 -15.54 -13.99
C THR A 532 37.60 -14.96 -13.79
N LYS A 533 38.20 -15.16 -12.62
CA LYS A 533 39.64 -15.05 -12.38
C LYS A 533 40.23 -16.44 -12.36
#